data_AF-D7EIQ9-F1
#
_entry.id   AF-D7EIQ9-F1
#
_cell.length_a   1.000
_cell.length_b   1.000
_cell.length_c   1.000
_cell.angle_alpha   90.00
_cell.angle_beta   90.00
_cell.angle_gamma   90.00
#
_symmetry.space_group_name_H-M   'P 1'
#
loop_
_entity.id
_entity.type
_entity.pdbx_description
1 polymer ?
#
loop_
_entity_poly.entity_id
_entity_poly.type
_entity_poly.pdbx_seq_one_letter_code
_entity_poly.pdbx_strand_id
1 'polypeptide(L)'
;MSLKLIKLVFKVGGLLAITPAKMGKRGLFFPSKAYALLWIILLTAAVVVSAVYKKASYENLTSVLLTLSVATDIILFVFNLCTIMTTVTKRHQWIKFIKILKTLQSNNNEHLFYLLPFLITNVIFVINFGYETYLWSQIIGAEFYKTYAVEYFQCYSQFIVYFLVYAFLKLILDNVRNISRNINRLKMQPNRLNNCALKALKTDFLALAECTDIFSDIFGSLILLLMGFCILQQLTYLHSLVVKSSRDTISILVYKIMFITWHMVGTFISFFLCDMIEQGVRHVEMVAHQIETNRVEEETEALEMLVDTIKHNFRYFTAARFFNLNRKTFLGTVNALFTFLIVGIQFENFKI
;
A
#
# COMPACT_ATOMS: atom_id res chain seq x y z
N MET A 1 4.73 -13.77 5.01
CA MET A 1 5.74 -13.25 4.03
C MET A 1 7.15 -13.42 4.58
N SER A 2 8.22 -13.41 3.77
CA SER A 2 9.60 -13.53 4.30
C SER A 2 10.37 -12.21 4.28
N LEU A 3 11.24 -11.98 5.26
CA LEU A 3 12.13 -10.82 5.26
C LEU A 3 13.18 -10.86 4.14
N LYS A 4 13.51 -12.05 3.62
CA LYS A 4 14.38 -12.21 2.44
C LYS A 4 13.75 -11.57 1.20
N LEU A 5 12.44 -11.74 1.02
CA LEU A 5 11.71 -11.10 -0.07
C LEU A 5 11.79 -9.59 0.01
N ILE A 6 11.56 -9.01 1.19
CA ILE A 6 11.61 -7.56 1.40
C ILE A 6 13.00 -7.01 1.09
N LYS A 7 14.07 -7.71 1.47
CA LYS A 7 15.44 -7.33 1.10
C LYS A 7 15.66 -7.30 -0.42
N LEU A 8 15.06 -8.25 -1.15
CA LEU A 8 15.12 -8.25 -2.61
C LEU A 8 14.39 -7.03 -3.18
N VAL A 9 13.16 -6.77 -2.73
CA VAL A 9 12.38 -5.60 -3.17
C VAL A 9 13.12 -4.30 -2.83
N PHE A 10 13.81 -4.22 -1.69
CA PHE A 10 14.65 -3.07 -1.36
C PHE A 10 15.88 -2.93 -2.24
N LYS A 11 16.42 -4.02 -2.75
CA LYS A 11 17.53 -3.95 -3.72
C LYS A 11 17.04 -3.37 -5.03
N VAL A 12 15.88 -3.84 -5.52
CA VAL A 12 15.24 -3.34 -6.76
C VAL A 12 14.83 -1.88 -6.59
N GLY A 13 14.05 -1.57 -5.56
CA GLY A 13 13.60 -0.20 -5.28
C GLY A 13 14.74 0.75 -4.89
N GLY A 14 15.85 0.24 -4.35
CA GLY A 14 17.01 1.03 -3.97
C GLY A 14 17.74 1.62 -5.18
N LEU A 15 17.72 0.92 -6.33
CA LEU A 15 18.26 1.41 -7.60
C LEU A 15 17.49 2.61 -8.15
N LEU A 16 16.23 2.76 -7.74
CA LEU A 16 15.31 3.81 -8.22
C LEU A 16 15.03 4.87 -7.14
N ALA A 17 15.78 4.84 -6.03
CA ALA A 17 15.52 5.68 -4.84
C ALA A 17 14.10 5.56 -4.24
N ILE A 18 13.39 4.45 -4.52
CA ILE A 18 12.05 4.14 -3.98
C ILE A 18 12.15 3.55 -2.57
N THR A 19 13.26 2.86 -2.28
CA THR A 19 13.52 2.26 -0.97
C THR A 19 14.93 2.58 -0.48
N PRO A 20 15.21 2.48 0.82
CA PRO A 20 16.54 2.73 1.34
C PRO A 20 17.56 1.71 0.79
N ALA A 21 18.46 2.15 -0.08
CA ALA A 21 19.42 1.28 -0.78
C ALA A 21 20.37 0.49 0.15
N LYS A 22 20.62 0.97 1.37
CA LYS A 22 21.37 0.23 2.41
C LYS A 22 20.79 0.47 3.82
N MET A 23 20.25 -0.60 4.40
CA MET A 23 19.80 -0.67 5.80
C MET A 23 20.96 -0.89 6.81
N GLY A 24 22.20 -1.06 6.35
CA GLY A 24 23.40 -1.27 7.18
C GLY A 24 24.27 -0.02 7.40
N LYS A 25 25.12 -0.04 8.43
CA LYS A 25 26.04 1.06 8.80
C LYS A 25 27.10 1.32 7.72
N ARG A 26 27.35 2.63 7.51
CA ARG A 26 28.50 3.33 6.88
C ARG A 26 29.16 2.66 5.67
N GLY A 27 28.92 3.25 4.49
CA GLY A 27 29.64 2.92 3.26
C GLY A 27 28.76 3.08 2.02
N LEU A 28 28.32 4.30 1.75
CA LEU A 28 27.83 4.67 0.42
C LEU A 28 28.92 5.53 -0.22
N PHE A 29 29.27 5.22 -1.47
CA PHE A 29 30.16 6.03 -2.31
C PHE A 29 29.56 7.42 -2.64
N PHE A 30 28.25 7.63 -2.40
CA PHE A 30 27.54 8.89 -2.61
C PHE A 30 26.60 9.21 -1.43
N PRO A 31 26.53 10.45 -0.94
CA PRO A 31 25.60 10.81 0.14
C PRO A 31 24.15 10.56 -0.30
N SER A 32 23.39 9.76 0.47
CA SER A 32 22.03 9.33 0.11
C SER A 32 21.07 10.50 -0.17
N LYS A 33 21.32 11.66 0.44
CA LYS A 33 20.59 12.90 0.18
C LYS A 33 20.85 13.45 -1.23
N ALA A 34 22.11 13.44 -1.69
CA ALA A 34 22.47 13.90 -3.03
C ALA A 34 21.91 12.96 -4.11
N TYR A 35 21.93 11.65 -3.86
CA TYR A 35 21.33 10.66 -4.76
C TYR A 35 19.82 10.85 -4.91
N ALA A 36 19.10 11.07 -3.80
CA ALA A 36 17.67 11.37 -3.85
C ALA A 36 17.37 12.71 -4.53
N LEU A 37 18.17 13.75 -4.28
CA LEU A 37 18.04 15.05 -4.94
C LEU A 37 18.23 14.92 -6.46
N LEU A 38 19.22 14.14 -6.90
CA LEU A 38 19.45 13.85 -8.31
C LEU A 38 18.23 13.17 -8.94
N TRP A 39 17.66 12.16 -8.29
CA TRP A 39 16.43 11.52 -8.77
C TRP A 39 15.22 12.45 -8.81
N ILE A 40 15.07 13.36 -7.84
CA ILE A 40 14.01 14.37 -7.85
C ILE A 40 14.18 15.31 -9.05
N ILE A 41 15.39 15.80 -9.31
CA ILE A 41 15.68 16.67 -10.45
C ILE A 41 15.40 15.95 -11.77
N LEU A 42 15.91 14.72 -11.92
CA LEU A 42 15.70 13.91 -13.13
C LEU A 42 14.22 13.61 -13.36
N LEU A 43 13.48 13.20 -12.33
CA LEU A 43 12.05 12.93 -12.42
C LEU A 43 11.27 14.19 -12.79
N THR A 44 11.60 15.33 -12.16
CA THR A 44 10.93 16.61 -12.44
C THR A 44 11.17 17.04 -13.89
N ALA A 45 12.42 16.98 -14.36
CA ALA A 45 12.75 17.29 -15.75
C ALA A 45 12.02 16.36 -16.73
N ALA A 46 11.99 15.05 -16.45
CA ALA A 46 11.30 14.08 -17.28
C ALA A 46 9.78 14.33 -17.33
N VAL A 47 9.14 14.65 -16.21
CA VAL A 47 7.71 14.98 -16.15
C VAL A 47 7.40 16.27 -16.90
N VAL A 48 8.25 17.30 -16.79
CA VAL A 48 8.08 18.54 -17.57
C VAL A 48 8.15 18.27 -19.07
N VAL A 49 9.12 17.47 -19.51
CA VAL A 49 9.23 17.07 -20.93
C VAL A 49 8.00 16.26 -21.38
N SER A 50 7.56 15.28 -20.60
CA SER A 50 6.35 14.49 -20.89
C SER A 50 5.10 15.38 -20.97
N ALA A 51 4.96 16.37 -20.07
CA ALA A 51 3.84 17.31 -20.08
C ALA A 51 3.80 18.17 -21.36
N VAL A 52 4.95 18.57 -21.90
CA VAL A 52 5.03 19.30 -23.18
C VAL A 52 4.50 18.44 -24.33
N TYR A 53 4.87 17.16 -24.38
CA TYR A 53 4.36 16.23 -25.40
C TYR A 53 2.86 15.91 -25.21
N LYS A 54 2.39 15.81 -23.96
CA LYS A 54 0.96 15.57 -23.63
C LYS A 54 0.05 16.75 -24.02
N LYS A 55 0.57 17.96 -24.18
CA LYS A 55 -0.23 19.17 -24.48
C LYS A 55 -1.18 18.98 -25.67
N ALA A 56 -0.68 18.44 -26.78
CA ALA A 56 -1.49 18.21 -27.98
C ALA A 56 -2.62 17.19 -27.75
N SER A 57 -2.41 16.20 -26.86
CA SER A 57 -3.47 15.26 -26.48
C SER A 57 -4.53 15.90 -25.58
N TYR A 58 -4.12 16.80 -24.68
CA TYR A 58 -5.01 17.49 -23.75
C TYR A 58 -5.97 18.47 -24.41
N GLU A 59 -5.55 19.12 -25.50
CA GLU A 59 -6.41 20.03 -26.28
C GLU A 59 -7.64 19.33 -26.88
N ASN A 60 -7.59 18.00 -27.01
CA ASN A 60 -8.68 17.19 -27.57
C ASN A 60 -9.61 16.56 -26.50
N LEU A 61 -9.37 16.83 -25.20
CA LEU A 61 -10.17 16.28 -24.10
C LEU A 61 -11.32 17.20 -23.72
N THR A 62 -12.43 16.62 -23.23
CA THR A 62 -13.50 17.41 -22.59
C THR A 62 -12.99 18.01 -21.29
N SER A 63 -13.58 19.12 -20.82
CA SER A 63 -13.14 19.80 -19.60
C SER A 63 -13.09 18.87 -18.36
N VAL A 64 -14.03 17.93 -18.26
CA VAL A 64 -14.05 16.93 -17.18
C VAL A 64 -12.87 15.97 -17.29
N LEU A 65 -12.63 15.38 -18.47
CA LEU A 65 -11.51 14.47 -18.71
C LEU A 65 -10.17 15.20 -18.54
N LEU A 66 -10.06 16.43 -19.02
CA LEU A 66 -8.86 17.25 -18.85
C LEU A 66 -8.55 17.47 -17.37
N THR A 67 -9.56 17.85 -16.57
CA THR A 67 -9.39 18.07 -15.13
C THR A 67 -8.96 16.79 -14.41
N LEU A 68 -9.61 15.65 -14.72
CA LEU A 68 -9.27 14.36 -14.14
C LEU A 68 -7.86 13.90 -14.54
N SER A 69 -7.48 14.05 -15.82
CA SER A 69 -6.15 13.69 -16.31
C SER A 69 -5.05 14.54 -15.69
N VAL A 70 -5.23 15.87 -15.63
CA VAL A 70 -4.27 16.77 -14.99
C VAL A 70 -4.14 16.46 -13.50
N ALA A 71 -5.25 16.23 -12.79
CA ALA A 71 -5.23 15.84 -11.39
C ALA A 71 -4.50 14.50 -11.17
N THR A 72 -4.68 13.53 -12.09
CA THR A 72 -4.01 12.22 -12.07
C THR A 72 -2.49 12.37 -12.25
N ASP A 73 -2.06 13.19 -13.20
CA ASP A 73 -0.64 13.45 -13.44
C ASP A 73 0.02 14.17 -12.23
N ILE A 74 -0.69 15.14 -11.64
CA ILE A 74 -0.22 15.85 -10.43
C ILE A 74 -0.07 14.87 -9.26
N ILE A 75 -1.09 14.05 -8.97
CA ILE A 75 -1.03 13.15 -7.82
C ILE A 75 0.04 12.07 -8.02
N LEU A 76 0.23 11.56 -9.25
CA LEU A 76 1.28 10.59 -9.57
C LEU A 76 2.68 11.20 -9.41
N PHE A 77 2.86 12.46 -9.83
CA PHE A 77 4.11 13.18 -9.63
C PHE A 77 4.41 13.39 -8.14
N VAL A 78 3.44 13.94 -7.39
CA VAL A 78 3.57 14.16 -5.93
C VAL A 78 3.84 12.84 -5.22
N PHE A 79 3.15 11.75 -5.59
CA PHE A 79 3.39 10.41 -5.05
C PHE A 79 4.84 9.96 -5.21
N ASN A 80 5.42 10.11 -6.40
CA ASN A 80 6.80 9.71 -6.65
C ASN A 80 7.80 10.57 -5.88
N LEU A 81 7.57 11.89 -5.78
CA LEU A 81 8.38 12.77 -4.94
C LEU A 81 8.30 12.38 -3.46
N CYS A 82 7.09 12.16 -2.93
CA CYS A 82 6.89 11.71 -1.55
C CYS A 82 7.55 10.37 -1.28
N THR A 83 7.54 9.46 -2.25
CA THR A 83 8.20 8.15 -2.15
C THR A 83 9.70 8.32 -1.98
N ILE A 84 10.35 9.08 -2.86
CA ILE A 84 11.79 9.37 -2.77
C ILE A 84 12.12 10.08 -1.45
N MET A 85 11.36 11.11 -1.08
CA MET A 85 11.56 11.88 0.17
C MET A 85 11.42 11.00 1.42
N THR A 86 10.48 10.06 1.42
CA THR A 86 10.26 9.12 2.54
C THR A 86 11.47 8.22 2.76
N THR A 87 12.19 7.82 1.72
CA THR A 87 13.40 6.99 1.88
C THR A 87 14.53 7.70 2.62
N VAL A 88 14.64 9.03 2.44
CA VAL A 88 15.70 9.85 3.02
C VAL A 88 15.32 10.33 4.42
N THR A 89 14.12 10.92 4.55
CA THR A 89 13.67 11.57 5.78
C THR A 89 13.34 10.56 6.87
N LYS A 90 12.71 9.44 6.51
CA LYS A 90 12.25 8.41 7.47
C LYS A 90 13.22 7.23 7.59
N ARG A 91 14.49 7.41 7.24
CA ARG A 91 15.50 6.34 7.27
C ARG A 91 15.62 5.65 8.64
N HIS A 92 15.57 6.41 9.74
CA HIS A 92 15.64 5.83 11.08
C HIS A 92 14.43 4.94 11.37
N GLN A 93 13.22 5.41 11.02
CA GLN A 93 11.97 4.66 11.15
C GLN A 93 12.03 3.35 10.33
N TRP A 94 12.51 3.40 9.09
CA TRP A 94 12.75 2.22 8.25
C TRP A 94 13.65 1.16 8.91
N ILE A 95 14.77 1.58 9.51
CA ILE A 95 15.69 0.67 10.20
C ILE A 95 15.02 0.06 11.44
N LYS A 96 14.35 0.89 12.25
CA LYS A 96 13.64 0.48 13.45
C LYS A 96 12.53 -0.52 13.12
N PHE A 97 11.74 -0.24 12.08
CA PHE A 97 10.67 -1.10 11.59
C PHE A 97 11.16 -2.50 11.22
N ILE A 98 12.22 -2.59 10.41
CA ILE A 98 12.81 -3.88 10.03
C ILE A 98 13.40 -4.61 11.24
N LYS A 99 13.95 -3.90 12.22
CA LYS A 99 14.47 -4.51 13.45
C LYS A 99 13.32 -5.15 14.26
N ILE A 100 12.22 -4.43 14.46
CA ILE A 100 11.03 -4.93 15.16
C ILE A 100 10.46 -6.16 14.44
N LEU A 101 10.29 -6.08 13.12
CA LEU A 101 9.78 -7.21 12.32
C LEU A 101 10.67 -8.46 12.40
N LYS A 102 11.99 -8.29 12.50
CA LYS A 102 12.93 -9.41 12.72
C LYS A 102 12.75 -10.05 14.09
N THR A 103 12.52 -9.25 15.13
CA THR A 103 12.30 -9.76 16.48
C THR A 103 10.97 -10.51 16.60
N LEU A 104 9.93 -10.02 15.93
CA LEU A 104 8.60 -10.64 15.94
C LEU A 104 8.47 -11.90 15.08
N GLN A 105 9.34 -12.08 14.08
CA GLN A 105 9.39 -13.33 13.32
C GLN A 105 10.03 -14.43 14.18
N SER A 106 9.22 -15.36 14.69
CA SER A 106 9.75 -16.65 15.14
C SER A 106 10.31 -17.42 13.94
N ASN A 107 11.24 -18.36 14.19
CA ASN A 107 11.91 -19.23 13.21
C ASN A 107 10.94 -20.16 12.43
N ASN A 108 9.87 -19.63 11.86
CA ASN A 108 9.01 -20.35 10.95
C ASN A 108 9.83 -20.69 9.71
N ASN A 109 9.90 -21.99 9.44
CA ASN A 109 10.56 -22.60 8.29
C ASN A 109 10.38 -21.73 7.05
N GLU A 110 11.51 -21.26 6.54
CA GLU A 110 11.56 -20.48 5.31
C GLU A 110 10.95 -21.32 4.19
N HIS A 111 9.75 -20.95 3.74
CA HIS A 111 9.16 -21.61 2.59
C HIS A 111 10.09 -21.43 1.39
N LEU A 112 10.43 -22.55 0.73
CA LEU A 112 11.23 -22.61 -0.50
C LEU A 112 10.77 -21.60 -1.57
N PHE A 113 9.49 -21.23 -1.57
CA PHE A 113 8.86 -20.35 -2.55
C PHE A 113 8.66 -18.90 -2.11
N TYR A 114 9.50 -18.37 -1.21
CA TYR A 114 9.34 -17.01 -0.69
C TYR A 114 9.40 -15.90 -1.76
N LEU A 115 9.99 -16.16 -2.93
CA LEU A 115 10.09 -15.23 -4.07
C LEU A 115 8.84 -15.20 -4.96
N LEU A 116 8.04 -16.27 -4.92
CA LEU A 116 6.96 -16.52 -5.86
C LEU A 116 5.94 -15.37 -5.93
N PRO A 117 5.48 -14.77 -4.82
CA PRO A 117 4.46 -13.71 -4.91
C PRO A 117 4.97 -12.44 -5.60
N PHE A 118 6.25 -12.08 -5.41
CA PHE A 118 6.83 -10.92 -6.09
C PHE A 118 6.99 -11.18 -7.58
N LEU A 119 7.44 -12.39 -7.95
CA LEU A 119 7.61 -12.76 -9.34
C LEU A 119 6.27 -12.80 -10.09
N ILE A 120 5.24 -13.43 -9.50
CA ILE A 120 3.89 -13.48 -10.09
C ILE A 120 3.34 -12.07 -10.29
N THR A 121 3.42 -11.21 -9.27
CA THR A 121 2.88 -9.84 -9.37
C THR A 121 3.65 -8.97 -10.37
N ASN A 122 4.97 -9.14 -10.52
CA ASN A 122 5.73 -8.48 -11.59
C ASN A 122 5.34 -8.99 -12.98
N VAL A 123 5.17 -10.31 -13.15
CA VAL A 123 4.73 -10.87 -14.44
C VAL A 123 3.37 -10.31 -14.83
N ILE A 124 2.43 -10.24 -13.89
CA ILE A 124 1.12 -9.63 -14.13
C ILE A 124 1.28 -8.15 -14.51
N PHE A 125 2.10 -7.39 -13.79
CA PHE A 125 2.38 -5.99 -14.13
C PHE A 125 2.91 -5.84 -15.57
N VAL A 126 3.91 -6.64 -15.95
CA VAL A 126 4.50 -6.62 -17.28
C VAL A 126 3.49 -6.99 -18.36
N ILE A 127 2.62 -7.97 -18.11
CA ILE A 127 1.54 -8.33 -19.05
C ILE A 127 0.56 -7.17 -19.24
N ASN A 128 0.13 -6.53 -18.15
CA ASN A 128 -0.82 -5.40 -18.21
C ASN A 128 -0.25 -4.23 -19.01
N PHE A 129 0.95 -3.76 -18.63
CA PHE A 129 1.61 -2.63 -19.29
C PHE A 129 2.13 -2.99 -20.69
N GLY A 130 2.46 -4.26 -20.94
CA GLY A 130 2.79 -4.77 -22.27
C GLY A 130 1.59 -4.71 -23.21
N TYR A 131 0.43 -5.15 -22.74
CA TYR A 131 -0.82 -5.06 -23.49
C TYR A 131 -1.22 -3.60 -23.77
N GLU A 132 -1.08 -2.72 -22.79
CA GLU A 132 -1.29 -1.29 -22.94
C GLU A 132 -0.36 -0.68 -24.01
N THR A 133 0.93 -1.00 -23.94
CA THR A 133 1.93 -0.53 -24.91
C THR A 133 1.58 -1.00 -26.32
N TYR A 134 1.24 -2.27 -26.46
CA TYR A 134 0.84 -2.85 -27.73
C TYR A 134 -0.40 -2.13 -28.30
N LEU A 135 -1.46 -1.97 -27.51
CA LEU A 135 -2.70 -1.34 -27.93
C LEU A 135 -2.48 0.11 -28.38
N TRP A 136 -1.82 0.92 -27.55
CA TRP A 136 -1.64 2.34 -27.84
C TRP A 136 -0.58 2.64 -28.88
N SER A 137 0.44 1.80 -29.03
CA SER A 137 1.40 1.94 -30.13
C SER A 137 0.75 1.67 -31.50
N GLN A 138 -0.28 0.83 -31.58
CA GLN A 138 -1.06 0.66 -32.81
C GLN A 138 -1.93 1.90 -33.13
N ILE A 139 -2.44 2.58 -32.11
CA ILE A 139 -3.35 3.72 -32.27
C ILE A 139 -2.58 5.03 -32.53
N ILE A 140 -1.52 5.29 -31.74
CA ILE A 140 -0.79 6.57 -31.70
C ILE A 140 0.58 6.47 -32.40
N GLY A 141 1.08 5.26 -32.63
CA GLY A 141 2.40 5.04 -33.21
C GLY A 141 3.54 5.31 -32.21
N ALA A 142 4.71 5.69 -32.74
CA ALA A 142 5.92 5.90 -31.94
C ALA A 142 5.84 7.10 -30.97
N GLU A 143 4.93 8.05 -31.23
CA GLU A 143 4.68 9.20 -30.34
C GLU A 143 4.14 8.78 -28.96
N PHE A 144 3.58 7.57 -28.85
CA PHE A 144 3.16 6.99 -27.58
C PHE A 144 4.32 6.94 -26.57
N TYR A 145 5.50 6.49 -27.01
CA TYR A 145 6.65 6.32 -26.12
C TYR A 145 7.18 7.66 -25.60
N LYS A 146 7.18 8.71 -26.43
CA LYS A 146 7.60 10.04 -26.01
C LYS A 146 6.67 10.62 -24.94
N THR A 147 5.38 10.31 -25.06
CA THR A 147 4.34 10.81 -24.16
C THR A 147 4.30 10.05 -22.83
N TYR A 148 4.40 8.72 -22.85
CA TYR A 148 4.07 7.86 -21.70
C TYR A 148 5.24 7.11 -21.06
N ALA A 149 6.47 7.15 -21.62
CA ALA A 149 7.60 6.41 -21.03
C ALA A 149 7.90 6.81 -19.57
N VAL A 150 7.78 8.10 -19.25
CA VAL A 150 7.97 8.63 -17.88
C VAL A 150 6.87 8.11 -16.95
N GLU A 151 5.64 8.06 -17.43
CA GLU A 151 4.50 7.55 -16.68
C GLU A 151 4.67 6.06 -16.35
N TYR A 152 5.18 5.25 -17.27
CA TYR A 152 5.49 3.84 -17.02
C TYR A 152 6.49 3.67 -15.89
N PHE A 153 7.52 4.52 -15.85
CA PHE A 153 8.49 4.53 -14.77
C PHE A 153 7.83 4.90 -13.42
N GLN A 154 6.98 5.93 -13.41
CA GLN A 154 6.22 6.34 -12.23
C GLN A 154 5.25 5.25 -11.75
N CYS A 155 4.58 4.56 -12.66
CA CYS A 155 3.69 3.44 -12.37
C CYS A 155 4.45 2.22 -11.82
N TYR A 156 5.66 1.95 -12.32
CA TYR A 156 6.50 0.90 -11.75
C TYR A 156 6.93 1.23 -10.32
N SER A 157 7.26 2.50 -10.04
CA SER A 157 7.54 2.97 -8.69
C SER A 157 6.34 2.77 -7.75
N GLN A 158 5.14 3.10 -8.23
CA GLN A 158 3.89 2.86 -7.54
C GLN A 158 3.64 1.37 -7.25
N PHE A 159 3.90 0.51 -8.23
CA PHE A 159 3.81 -0.95 -8.06
C PHE A 159 4.73 -1.45 -6.94
N ILE A 160 5.98 -0.99 -6.89
CA ILE A 160 6.91 -1.37 -5.81
C ILE A 160 6.37 -0.95 -4.44
N VAL A 161 5.82 0.26 -4.32
CA VAL A 161 5.23 0.74 -3.05
C VAL A 161 3.99 -0.09 -2.68
N TYR A 162 3.08 -0.36 -3.61
CA TYR A 162 1.93 -1.25 -3.37
C TYR A 162 2.38 -2.62 -2.86
N PHE A 163 3.40 -3.21 -3.50
CA PHE A 163 3.92 -4.49 -3.09
C PHE A 163 4.53 -4.46 -1.68
N LEU A 164 5.25 -3.39 -1.34
CA LEU A 164 5.82 -3.21 0.01
C LEU A 164 4.73 -3.07 1.07
N VAL A 165 3.72 -2.22 0.81
CA VAL A 165 2.55 -2.06 1.69
C VAL A 165 1.90 -3.42 1.95
N TYR A 166 1.60 -4.17 0.88
CA TYR A 166 1.08 -5.53 0.97
C TYR A 166 1.98 -6.46 1.80
N ALA A 167 3.28 -6.50 1.49
CA ALA A 167 4.22 -7.42 2.14
C ALA A 167 4.35 -7.13 3.64
N PHE A 168 4.38 -5.85 4.03
CA PHE A 168 4.46 -5.46 5.43
C PHE A 168 3.16 -5.69 6.19
N LEU A 169 2.01 -5.32 5.63
CA LEU A 169 0.72 -5.65 6.23
C LEU A 169 0.56 -7.16 6.43
N LYS A 170 1.01 -7.97 5.46
CA LYS A 170 0.98 -9.42 5.59
C LYS A 170 1.87 -9.93 6.74
N LEU A 171 3.07 -9.37 6.91
CA LEU A 171 3.93 -9.70 8.04
C LEU A 171 3.31 -9.32 9.39
N ILE A 172 2.73 -8.12 9.48
CA ILE A 172 2.05 -7.65 10.69
C ILE A 172 0.87 -8.58 11.02
N LEU A 173 0.07 -8.96 10.02
CA LEU A 173 -1.03 -9.91 10.18
C LEU A 173 -0.56 -11.29 10.66
N ASP A 174 0.54 -11.81 10.09
CA ASP A 174 1.13 -13.08 10.52
C ASP A 174 1.55 -13.02 12.01
N ASN A 175 2.11 -11.89 12.46
CA ASN A 175 2.47 -11.65 13.87
C ASN A 175 1.25 -11.56 14.79
N VAL A 176 0.19 -10.85 14.38
CA VAL A 176 -1.08 -10.79 15.14
C VAL A 176 -1.67 -12.18 15.32
N ARG A 177 -1.65 -13.01 14.26
CA ARG A 177 -2.10 -14.40 14.31
C ARG A 177 -1.24 -15.26 15.23
N ASN A 178 0.07 -15.02 15.30
CA ASN A 178 0.96 -15.70 16.24
C ASN A 178 0.60 -15.34 17.70
N ILE A 179 0.42 -14.05 18.00
CA ILE A 179 -0.01 -13.57 19.33
C ILE A 179 -1.38 -14.16 19.71
N SER A 180 -2.33 -14.14 18.78
CA SER A 180 -3.66 -14.75 18.95
C SER A 180 -3.59 -16.27 19.23
N ARG A 181 -2.70 -17.00 18.56
CA ARG A 181 -2.46 -18.42 18.87
C ARG A 181 -1.85 -18.61 20.26
N ASN A 182 -0.91 -17.76 20.66
CA ASN A 182 -0.26 -17.86 21.96
C ASN A 182 -1.24 -17.56 23.10
N ILE A 183 -2.08 -16.53 22.98
CA ILE A 183 -3.06 -16.20 24.02
C ILE A 183 -4.16 -17.26 24.14
N ASN A 184 -4.61 -17.84 23.02
CA ASN A 184 -5.57 -18.95 23.04
C ASN A 184 -4.99 -20.22 23.68
N ARG A 185 -3.69 -20.50 23.49
CA ARG A 185 -3.01 -21.60 24.21
C ARG A 185 -2.99 -21.36 25.71
N LEU A 186 -2.74 -20.12 26.15
CA LEU A 186 -2.78 -19.75 27.57
C LEU A 186 -4.20 -19.92 28.16
N LYS A 187 -5.24 -19.57 27.40
CA LYS A 187 -6.63 -19.82 27.79
C LYS A 187 -6.94 -21.31 27.99
N MET A 188 -6.46 -22.17 27.09
CA MET A 188 -6.72 -23.63 27.15
C MET A 188 -5.89 -24.37 28.20
N GLN A 189 -4.74 -23.82 28.61
CA GLN A 189 -3.83 -24.45 29.58
C GLN A 189 -3.63 -23.54 30.79
N PRO A 190 -4.66 -23.37 31.64
CA PRO A 190 -4.59 -22.41 32.74
C PRO A 190 -3.45 -22.72 33.73
N ASN A 191 -3.12 -23.99 33.96
CA ASN A 191 -2.02 -24.39 34.84
C ASN A 191 -0.61 -24.07 34.29
N ARG A 192 -0.49 -23.57 33.06
CA ARG A 192 0.78 -23.13 32.45
C ARG A 192 0.89 -21.60 32.31
N LEU A 193 -0.04 -20.86 32.91
CA LEU A 193 0.09 -19.41 33.02
C LEU A 193 1.29 -19.13 33.93
N ASN A 194 2.40 -18.71 33.33
CA ASN A 194 3.57 -18.24 34.05
C ASN A 194 3.76 -16.78 33.69
N ASN A 195 4.11 -15.95 34.66
CA ASN A 195 4.45 -14.53 34.48
C ASN A 195 5.44 -14.30 33.32
N CYS A 196 6.34 -15.25 33.06
CA CYS A 196 7.25 -15.18 31.92
C CYS A 196 6.52 -15.19 30.56
N ALA A 197 5.50 -16.02 30.39
CA ALA A 197 4.71 -16.12 29.15
C ALA A 197 3.83 -14.88 28.93
N LEU A 198 3.22 -14.36 29.99
CA LEU A 198 2.45 -13.10 29.94
C LEU A 198 3.35 -11.91 29.60
N LYS A 199 4.54 -11.83 30.21
CA LYS A 199 5.52 -10.77 29.93
C LYS A 199 6.04 -10.85 28.48
N ALA A 200 6.26 -12.05 27.96
CA ALA A 200 6.62 -12.24 26.55
C ALA A 200 5.49 -11.75 25.63
N LEU A 201 4.24 -12.12 25.91
CA LEU A 201 3.09 -11.71 25.11
C LEU A 201 2.87 -10.19 25.14
N LYS A 202 3.03 -9.56 26.31
CA LYS A 202 3.02 -8.10 26.46
C LYS A 202 4.09 -7.43 25.60
N THR A 203 5.31 -7.97 25.64
CA THR A 203 6.44 -7.44 24.87
C THR A 203 6.21 -7.57 23.36
N ASP A 204 5.70 -8.71 22.91
CA ASP A 204 5.33 -8.95 21.51
C ASP A 204 4.23 -8.00 21.04
N PHE A 205 3.23 -7.75 21.89
CA PHE A 205 2.14 -6.82 21.59
C PHE A 205 2.61 -5.36 21.52
N LEU A 206 3.46 -4.92 22.45
CA LEU A 206 4.05 -3.58 22.42
C LEU A 206 4.91 -3.37 21.17
N ALA A 207 5.71 -4.37 20.80
CA ALA A 207 6.48 -4.35 19.56
C ALA A 207 5.56 -4.32 18.33
N LEU A 208 4.43 -5.03 18.34
CA LEU A 208 3.43 -4.97 17.27
C LEU A 208 2.77 -3.59 17.16
N ALA A 209 2.37 -2.99 18.28
CA ALA A 209 1.79 -1.64 18.31
C ALA A 209 2.77 -0.60 17.74
N GLU A 210 4.02 -0.64 18.20
CA GLU A 210 5.09 0.22 17.69
C GLU A 210 5.35 -0.01 16.19
N CYS A 211 5.25 -1.26 15.73
CA CYS A 211 5.35 -1.62 14.31
C CYS A 211 4.25 -0.96 13.47
N THR A 212 2.99 -1.01 13.93
CA THR A 212 1.83 -0.39 13.25
C THR A 212 1.95 1.13 13.18
N ASP A 213 2.46 1.76 14.25
CA ASP A 213 2.72 3.20 14.29
C ASP A 213 3.78 3.62 13.27
N ILE A 214 4.92 2.93 13.28
CA ILE A 214 6.00 3.22 12.34
C ILE A 214 5.55 2.94 10.89
N PHE A 215 4.74 1.90 10.67
CA PHE A 215 4.16 1.63 9.36
C PHE A 215 3.27 2.79 8.88
N SER A 216 2.35 3.26 9.72
CA SER A 216 1.46 4.37 9.40
C SER A 216 2.23 5.67 9.18
N ASP A 217 3.29 5.91 9.95
CA ASP A 217 4.17 7.05 9.73
C ASP A 217 4.88 6.94 8.38
N ILE A 218 5.45 5.79 8.00
CA ILE A 218 6.18 5.64 6.72
C ILE A 218 5.22 5.71 5.52
N PHE A 219 4.16 4.92 5.55
CA PHE A 219 3.30 4.67 4.39
C PHE A 219 2.01 5.49 4.38
N GLY A 220 1.60 6.11 5.49
CA GLY A 220 0.28 6.76 5.58
C GLY A 220 0.04 7.81 4.50
N SER A 221 1.01 8.69 4.24
CA SER A 221 0.91 9.68 3.16
C SER A 221 0.98 9.05 1.76
N LEU A 222 1.75 7.98 1.61
CA LEU A 222 1.85 7.24 0.35
C LEU A 222 0.52 6.54 0.03
N ILE A 223 -0.11 5.89 1.02
CA ILE A 223 -1.41 5.24 0.88
C ILE A 223 -2.50 6.26 0.53
N LEU A 224 -2.47 7.45 1.14
CA LEU A 224 -3.40 8.53 0.79
C LEU A 224 -3.28 8.92 -0.69
N LEU A 225 -2.05 9.13 -1.16
CA LEU A 225 -1.79 9.50 -2.56
C LEU A 225 -2.12 8.35 -3.53
N LEU A 226 -1.82 7.10 -3.16
CA LEU A 226 -2.22 5.91 -3.92
C LEU A 226 -3.75 5.80 -4.07
N MET A 227 -4.47 6.06 -2.99
CA MET A 227 -5.93 6.04 -2.97
C MET A 227 -6.50 7.14 -3.84
N GLY A 228 -6.00 8.37 -3.73
CA GLY A 228 -6.42 9.48 -4.57
C GLY A 228 -6.16 9.22 -6.06
N PHE A 229 -4.99 8.68 -6.39
CA PHE A 229 -4.67 8.27 -7.75
C PHE A 229 -5.64 7.19 -8.26
N CYS A 230 -5.89 6.16 -7.46
CA CYS A 230 -6.83 5.09 -7.80
C CYS A 230 -8.25 5.64 -8.09
N ILE A 231 -8.74 6.56 -7.25
CA ILE A 231 -10.05 7.21 -7.45
C ILE A 231 -10.07 8.01 -8.75
N LEU A 232 -9.09 8.90 -8.97
CA LEU A 232 -9.05 9.74 -10.18
C LEU A 232 -8.95 8.91 -11.46
N GLN A 233 -8.14 7.85 -11.43
CA GLN A 233 -7.98 6.94 -12.55
C GLN A 233 -9.29 6.18 -12.84
N GLN A 234 -9.96 5.68 -11.80
CA GLN A 234 -11.25 5.01 -11.94
C GLN A 234 -12.31 5.95 -12.49
N LEU A 235 -12.39 7.18 -11.98
CA LEU A 235 -13.31 8.20 -12.52
C LEU A 235 -13.04 8.48 -14.00
N THR A 236 -11.76 8.56 -14.39
CA THR A 236 -11.35 8.79 -15.79
C THR A 236 -11.82 7.64 -16.69
N TYR A 237 -11.56 6.39 -16.31
CA TYR A 237 -11.98 5.24 -17.12
C TYR A 237 -13.49 5.04 -17.12
N LEU A 238 -14.17 5.22 -15.98
CA LEU A 238 -15.63 5.14 -15.89
C LEU A 238 -16.30 6.22 -16.73
N HIS A 239 -15.84 7.47 -16.66
CA HIS A 239 -16.33 8.53 -17.54
C HIS A 239 -16.10 8.19 -19.02
N SER A 240 -14.93 7.65 -19.36
CA SER A 240 -14.63 7.21 -20.73
C SER A 240 -15.52 6.05 -21.18
N LEU A 241 -15.87 5.12 -20.29
CA LEU A 241 -16.80 4.02 -20.57
C LEU A 241 -18.23 4.52 -20.74
N VAL A 242 -18.67 5.53 -20.01
CA VAL A 242 -20.02 6.08 -20.13
C VAL A 242 -20.12 6.93 -21.40
N VAL A 243 -19.29 7.96 -21.52
CA VAL A 243 -19.41 9.00 -22.57
C VAL A 243 -18.85 8.60 -23.93
N LYS A 244 -17.91 7.65 -24.00
CA LYS A 244 -17.22 7.27 -25.26
C LYS A 244 -17.42 5.81 -25.67
N SER A 245 -18.24 5.03 -24.96
CA SER A 245 -18.37 3.58 -25.24
C SER A 245 -18.85 3.26 -26.66
N SER A 246 -19.59 4.16 -27.32
CA SER A 246 -20.07 3.92 -28.70
C SER A 246 -18.97 3.90 -29.77
N ARG A 247 -17.77 4.40 -29.45
CA ARG A 247 -16.62 4.46 -30.39
C ARG A 247 -15.47 3.53 -30.00
N ASP A 248 -15.56 2.85 -28.86
CA ASP A 248 -14.49 1.98 -28.38
C ASP A 248 -14.53 0.61 -29.07
N THR A 249 -13.37 0.11 -29.49
CA THR A 249 -13.23 -1.29 -29.91
C THR A 249 -13.26 -2.22 -28.69
N ILE A 250 -13.58 -3.50 -28.90
CA ILE A 250 -13.57 -4.52 -27.83
C ILE A 250 -12.22 -4.54 -27.10
N SER A 251 -11.10 -4.38 -27.82
CA SER A 251 -9.76 -4.34 -27.22
C SER A 251 -9.57 -3.16 -26.25
N ILE A 252 -10.11 -1.99 -26.59
CA ILE A 252 -10.07 -0.80 -25.71
C ILE A 252 -10.93 -1.04 -24.45
N LEU A 253 -12.10 -1.66 -24.60
CA LEU A 253 -12.96 -2.02 -23.48
C LEU A 253 -12.25 -2.99 -22.52
N VAL A 254 -11.64 -4.05 -23.06
CA VAL A 254 -10.88 -5.05 -22.29
C VAL A 254 -9.75 -4.37 -21.53
N TYR A 255 -8.98 -3.49 -22.17
CA TYR A 255 -7.94 -2.71 -21.51
C TYR A 255 -8.48 -1.88 -20.34
N LYS A 256 -9.57 -1.12 -20.53
CA LYS A 256 -10.17 -0.29 -19.46
C LYS A 256 -10.59 -1.14 -18.25
N ILE A 257 -11.26 -2.27 -18.48
CA ILE A 257 -11.71 -3.19 -17.42
C ILE A 257 -10.51 -3.81 -16.70
N MET A 258 -9.51 -4.26 -17.46
CA MET A 258 -8.29 -4.84 -16.93
C MET A 258 -7.57 -3.84 -16.01
N PHE A 259 -7.42 -2.59 -16.44
CA PHE A 259 -6.72 -1.55 -15.71
C PHE A 259 -7.48 -1.09 -14.45
N ILE A 260 -8.81 -0.95 -14.52
CA ILE A 260 -9.67 -0.71 -13.35
C ILE A 260 -9.48 -1.85 -12.33
N THR A 261 -9.56 -3.09 -12.79
CA THR A 261 -9.45 -4.28 -11.93
C THR A 261 -8.08 -4.34 -11.25
N TRP A 262 -7.01 -4.06 -11.98
CA TRP A 262 -5.65 -4.03 -11.43
C TRP A 262 -5.51 -3.02 -10.27
N HIS A 263 -5.94 -1.78 -10.47
CA HIS A 263 -5.86 -0.71 -9.46
C HIS A 263 -6.74 -1.00 -8.26
N MET A 264 -7.93 -1.52 -8.54
CA MET A 264 -8.85 -2.01 -7.52
C MET A 264 -8.16 -3.05 -6.65
N VAL A 265 -7.65 -4.14 -7.24
CA VAL A 265 -7.08 -5.27 -6.50
C VAL A 265 -5.95 -4.83 -5.56
N GLY A 266 -5.03 -3.98 -6.02
CA GLY A 266 -3.92 -3.48 -5.18
C GLY A 266 -4.40 -2.67 -3.97
N THR A 267 -5.37 -1.79 -4.19
CA THR A 267 -5.97 -0.95 -3.14
C THR A 267 -6.78 -1.80 -2.17
N PHE A 268 -7.64 -2.67 -2.70
CA PHE A 268 -8.52 -3.58 -1.97
C PHE A 268 -7.79 -4.49 -1.01
N ILE A 269 -6.75 -5.17 -1.49
CA ILE A 269 -5.98 -6.11 -0.67
C ILE A 269 -5.38 -5.38 0.53
N SER A 270 -4.90 -4.16 0.35
CA SER A 270 -4.32 -3.36 1.43
C SER A 270 -5.36 -3.02 2.50
N PHE A 271 -6.55 -2.54 2.11
CA PHE A 271 -7.65 -2.27 3.05
C PHE A 271 -8.11 -3.53 3.78
N PHE A 272 -8.25 -4.64 3.06
CA PHE A 272 -8.69 -5.91 3.65
C PHE A 272 -7.69 -6.42 4.67
N LEU A 273 -6.38 -6.33 4.38
CA LEU A 273 -5.35 -6.71 5.34
C LEU A 273 -5.36 -5.83 6.60
N CYS A 274 -5.53 -4.51 6.47
CA CYS A 274 -5.67 -3.63 7.64
C CYS A 274 -6.86 -4.03 8.52
N ASP A 275 -8.02 -4.31 7.90
CA ASP A 275 -9.24 -4.75 8.60
C ASP A 275 -9.03 -6.11 9.31
N MET A 276 -8.39 -7.07 8.64
CA MET A 276 -8.05 -8.36 9.25
C MET A 276 -7.10 -8.22 10.44
N ILE A 277 -6.15 -7.29 10.40
CA ILE A 277 -5.24 -7.04 11.52
C ILE A 277 -6.04 -6.47 12.69
N GLU A 278 -6.90 -5.49 12.44
CA GLU A 278 -7.74 -4.87 13.47
C GLU A 278 -8.65 -5.91 14.14
N GLN A 279 -9.32 -6.76 13.36
CA GLN A 279 -10.13 -7.88 13.87
C GLN A 279 -9.28 -8.85 14.70
N GLY A 280 -8.07 -9.18 14.23
CA GLY A 280 -7.14 -10.04 14.96
C GLY A 280 -6.74 -9.47 16.31
N VAL A 281 -6.52 -8.16 16.41
CA VAL A 281 -6.21 -7.49 17.68
C VAL A 281 -7.40 -7.45 18.62
N ARG A 282 -8.60 -7.13 18.13
CA ARG A 282 -9.83 -7.20 18.94
C ARG A 282 -10.08 -8.59 19.50
N HIS A 283 -9.77 -9.63 18.74
CA HIS A 283 -9.86 -11.01 19.23
C HIS A 283 -8.85 -11.28 20.36
N VAL A 284 -7.60 -10.80 20.23
CA VAL A 284 -6.59 -10.91 21.29
C VAL A 284 -7.06 -10.20 22.57
N GLU A 285 -7.59 -8.98 22.45
CA GLU A 285 -8.14 -8.23 23.58
C GLU A 285 -9.28 -8.98 24.27
N MET A 286 -10.26 -9.46 23.50
CA MET A 286 -11.40 -10.21 24.04
C MET A 286 -10.96 -11.48 24.76
N VAL A 287 -10.00 -12.22 24.20
CA VAL A 287 -9.46 -13.43 24.85
C VAL A 287 -8.68 -13.07 26.12
N ALA A 288 -7.91 -11.98 26.12
CA ALA A 288 -7.19 -11.50 27.30
C ALA A 288 -8.17 -11.18 28.44
N HIS A 289 -9.24 -10.45 28.14
CA HIS A 289 -10.27 -10.08 29.12
C HIS A 289 -11.03 -11.31 29.65
N GLN A 290 -11.31 -12.31 28.81
CA GLN A 290 -11.91 -13.56 29.27
C GLN A 290 -11.00 -14.35 30.21
N ILE A 291 -9.68 -14.29 30.05
CA ILE A 291 -8.76 -14.94 30.97
C ILE A 291 -8.78 -14.20 32.32
N GLU A 292 -8.84 -12.87 32.28
CA GLU A 292 -8.89 -11.99 33.46
C GLU A 292 -10.13 -12.23 34.31
N THR A 293 -11.32 -12.23 33.70
CA THR A 293 -12.60 -12.40 34.43
C THR A 293 -12.77 -13.78 35.06
N ASN A 294 -11.99 -14.78 34.64
CA ASN A 294 -12.13 -16.17 35.10
C ASN A 294 -11.10 -16.57 36.19
N ARG A 295 -10.32 -15.64 36.75
CA ARG A 295 -9.27 -15.94 37.76
C ARG A 295 -9.39 -15.14 39.06
N VAL A 296 -8.73 -15.67 40.11
CA VAL A 296 -8.71 -15.16 41.50
C VAL A 296 -7.44 -14.33 41.78
N GLU A 297 -7.61 -13.33 42.64
CA GLU A 297 -6.88 -12.10 43.00
C GLU A 297 -5.33 -11.95 42.94
N GLU A 298 -4.49 -12.99 42.86
CA GLU A 298 -3.01 -12.81 42.89
C GLU A 298 -2.31 -12.87 41.53
N GLU A 299 -2.91 -13.47 40.49
CA GLU A 299 -2.38 -13.45 39.11
C GLU A 299 -2.99 -12.32 38.25
N THR A 300 -3.87 -11.53 38.85
CA THR A 300 -4.68 -10.48 38.22
C THR A 300 -3.85 -9.29 37.78
N GLU A 301 -2.86 -8.83 38.55
CA GLU A 301 -2.14 -7.58 38.26
C GLU A 301 -1.34 -7.63 36.93
N ALA A 302 -0.65 -8.75 36.66
CA ALA A 302 0.10 -8.92 35.41
C ALA A 302 -0.80 -9.01 34.17
N LEU A 303 -2.02 -9.51 34.36
CA LEU A 303 -3.02 -9.72 33.32
C LEU A 303 -3.86 -8.46 33.07
N GLU A 304 -4.26 -7.76 34.14
CA GLU A 304 -4.82 -6.41 34.11
C GLU A 304 -3.87 -5.47 33.36
N MET A 305 -2.58 -5.46 33.74
CA MET A 305 -1.56 -4.69 33.04
C MET A 305 -1.45 -5.07 31.55
N LEU A 306 -1.67 -6.33 31.18
CA LEU A 306 -1.65 -6.78 29.79
C LEU A 306 -2.89 -6.27 29.04
N VAL A 307 -4.08 -6.39 29.63
CA VAL A 307 -5.36 -5.92 29.06
C VAL A 307 -5.32 -4.41 28.87
N ASP A 308 -4.85 -3.66 29.87
CA ASP A 308 -4.64 -2.22 29.78
C ASP A 308 -3.62 -1.87 28.70
N THR A 309 -2.53 -2.64 28.61
CA THR A 309 -1.54 -2.43 27.56
C THR A 309 -2.16 -2.64 26.17
N ILE A 310 -3.02 -3.64 26.00
CA ILE A 310 -3.68 -3.93 24.72
C ILE A 310 -4.63 -2.79 24.33
N LYS A 311 -5.50 -2.38 25.26
CA LYS A 311 -6.50 -1.32 25.05
C LYS A 311 -5.88 0.03 24.73
N HIS A 312 -4.82 0.41 25.42
CA HIS A 312 -4.28 1.78 25.34
C HIS A 312 -3.19 1.94 24.29
N ASN A 313 -2.53 0.87 23.83
CA ASN A 313 -1.36 1.00 22.95
C ASN A 313 -1.63 0.63 21.49
N PHE A 314 -2.66 -0.15 21.16
CA PHE A 314 -2.89 -0.46 19.75
C PHE A 314 -3.53 0.71 19.02
N ARG A 315 -2.80 1.31 18.09
CA ARG A 315 -3.33 2.34 17.21
C ARG A 315 -3.87 1.73 15.92
N TYR A 316 -4.96 2.30 15.44
CA TYR A 316 -5.52 1.97 14.13
C TYR A 316 -4.56 2.38 13.00
N PHE A 317 -4.58 1.64 11.90
CA PHE A 317 -3.89 2.04 10.69
C PHE A 317 -4.52 3.33 10.14
N THR A 318 -3.71 4.35 9.92
CA THR A 318 -4.20 5.64 9.41
C THR A 318 -3.50 6.07 8.13
N ALA A 319 -4.25 6.68 7.22
CA ALA A 319 -3.70 7.35 6.04
C ALA A 319 -3.36 8.79 6.41
N ALA A 320 -2.09 9.04 6.77
CA ALA A 320 -1.58 10.35 7.17
C ALA A 320 -2.43 11.03 8.28
N ARG A 321 -3.02 10.21 9.17
CA ARG A 321 -3.94 10.64 10.25
C ARG A 321 -5.24 11.32 9.79
N PHE A 322 -5.54 11.37 8.49
CA PHE A 322 -6.81 11.91 7.99
C PHE A 322 -7.98 10.95 8.22
N PHE A 323 -7.77 9.66 8.02
CA PHE A 323 -8.79 8.64 8.23
C PHE A 323 -8.19 7.27 8.54
N ASN A 324 -9.02 6.40 9.13
CA ASN A 324 -8.67 5.02 9.44
C ASN A 324 -8.81 4.15 8.17
N LEU A 325 -7.83 3.26 7.97
CA LEU A 325 -7.81 2.28 6.89
C LEU A 325 -8.65 1.06 7.27
N ASN A 326 -9.97 1.16 7.08
CA ASN A 326 -10.92 0.09 7.39
C ASN A 326 -11.94 -0.12 6.25
N ARG A 327 -12.79 -1.14 6.42
CA ARG A 327 -13.83 -1.48 5.43
C ARG A 327 -14.82 -0.34 5.16
N LYS A 328 -15.09 0.53 6.15
CA LYS A 328 -16.01 1.67 6.00
C LYS A 328 -15.47 2.70 5.01
N THR A 329 -14.19 3.05 5.13
CA THR A 329 -13.50 3.97 4.19
C THR A 329 -13.54 3.42 2.76
N PHE A 330 -13.30 2.12 2.61
CA PHE A 330 -13.40 1.46 1.33
C PHE A 330 -14.83 1.52 0.73
N LEU A 331 -15.85 1.12 1.50
CA LEU A 331 -17.25 1.15 1.03
C LEU A 331 -17.69 2.57 0.68
N GLY A 332 -17.24 3.57 1.44
CA GLY A 332 -17.48 4.98 1.13
C GLY A 332 -16.88 5.41 -0.21
N THR A 333 -15.69 4.91 -0.53
CA THR A 333 -15.02 5.18 -1.82
C THR A 333 -15.79 4.57 -2.98
N VAL A 334 -16.22 3.31 -2.85
CA VAL A 334 -17.04 2.65 -3.88
C VAL A 334 -18.40 3.31 -4.04
N ASN A 335 -19.03 3.73 -2.94
CA ASN A 335 -20.28 4.48 -3.00
C ASN A 335 -20.12 5.82 -3.75
N ALA A 336 -19.01 6.53 -3.52
CA ALA A 336 -18.71 7.77 -4.24
C ALA A 336 -18.50 7.52 -5.75
N LEU A 337 -17.82 6.43 -6.12
CA LEU A 337 -17.64 6.05 -7.53
C LEU A 337 -18.98 5.70 -8.21
N PHE A 338 -19.85 4.95 -7.54
CA PHE A 338 -21.19 4.66 -8.07
C PHE A 338 -22.04 5.92 -8.20
N THR A 339 -21.97 6.81 -7.22
CA THR A 339 -22.69 8.09 -7.26
C THR A 339 -22.23 8.93 -8.45
N PHE A 340 -20.92 9.04 -8.66
CA PHE A 340 -20.37 9.70 -9.85
C PHE A 340 -20.84 9.06 -11.15
N LEU A 341 -20.84 7.72 -11.22
CA LEU A 341 -21.30 6.99 -12.41
C LEU A 341 -22.79 7.27 -12.70
N ILE A 342 -23.65 7.25 -11.68
CA ILE A 342 -25.08 7.57 -11.81
C ILE A 342 -25.24 8.98 -12.34
N VAL A 343 -24.55 9.95 -11.74
CA VAL A 343 -24.60 11.36 -12.16
C VAL A 343 -24.10 11.51 -13.60
N GLY A 344 -23.00 10.85 -13.96
CA GLY A 344 -22.46 10.85 -15.32
C GLY A 344 -23.43 10.32 -16.36
N ILE A 345 -24.07 9.18 -16.07
CA ILE A 345 -25.11 8.58 -16.95
C ILE A 345 -26.31 9.52 -17.08
N GLN A 346 -26.77 10.12 -15.97
CA GLN A 346 -27.90 11.06 -16.00
C GLN A 346 -27.60 12.25 -16.91
N PHE A 347 -26.44 12.89 -16.76
CA PHE A 347 -26.06 14.05 -17.59
C PHE A 347 -25.83 13.71 -19.07
N GLU A 348 -25.45 12.47 -19.39
CA GLU A 348 -25.38 12.02 -20.79
C GLU A 348 -26.77 11.82 -21.39
N ASN A 349 -27.68 11.20 -20.65
CA ASN A 349 -29.07 11.01 -21.09
C ASN A 349 -29.82 12.35 -21.28
N PHE A 350 -29.42 13.41 -20.59
CA PHE A 350 -29.94 14.77 -20.78
C PHE A 350 -29.38 15.50 -22.02
N LYS A 351 -28.37 14.95 -22.70
CA LYS A 351 -27.84 15.51 -23.96
C LYS A 351 -28.51 14.94 -25.23
N ILE A 352 -29.59 14.18 -25.04
CA ILE A 352 -30.58 13.84 -26.08
C ILE A 352 -31.66 14.92 -26.04
#